data_AF-G0QEB9-F1
#
_entry.id   AF-G0QEB9-F1
#
_cell.length_a   1.000
_cell.length_b   1.000
_cell.length_c   1.000
_cell.angle_alpha   90.00
_cell.angle_beta   90.00
_cell.angle_gamma   90.00
#
_symmetry.space_group_name_H-M   'P 1'
#
loop_
_entity.id
_entity.type
_entity.pdbx_description
1 polymer ?
#
loop_
_entity_poly.entity_id
_entity_poly.type
_entity_poly.pdbx_seq_one_letter_code
_entity_poly.pdbx_strand_id
1 'polypeptide(L)'
;MGLEEFQQSEQEEEETTIKTRKQLGNVTVDEAFWTGMIARSPDWAMEAALCADGNGDKAIIQRANEILDTDEHNVDLDPDEEKRLRENVEEFIQDYLEE
;
A
#
# COMPACT_ATOMS: atom_id res chain seq x y z
N MET A 1 42.09 -41.44 2.86
CA MET A 1 41.45 -41.57 1.54
C MET A 1 39.96 -41.32 1.75
N GLY A 2 39.33 -40.21 1.41
CA GLY A 2 39.73 -38.91 0.86
C GLY A 2 38.43 -38.12 0.83
N LEU A 3 38.36 -37.05 1.65
CA LEU A 3 37.35 -36.00 1.52
C LEU A 3 37.92 -35.04 0.50
N GLU A 4 37.62 -35.21 -0.78
CA GLU A 4 37.95 -34.25 -1.83
C GLU A 4 37.25 -34.68 -3.12
N GLU A 5 36.73 -33.69 -3.85
CA GLU A 5 36.21 -33.76 -5.23
C GLU A 5 34.78 -34.27 -5.43
N PHE A 6 33.81 -33.40 -5.10
CA PHE A 6 32.72 -33.11 -6.03
C PHE A 6 32.32 -31.63 -5.87
N GLN A 7 33.20 -30.75 -6.34
CA GLN A 7 32.83 -29.38 -6.70
C GLN A 7 32.40 -29.34 -8.17
N GLN A 8 31.35 -28.56 -8.42
CA GLN A 8 30.93 -27.94 -9.68
C GLN A 8 30.19 -28.82 -10.72
N SER A 9 28.87 -28.65 -10.73
CA SER A 9 28.27 -27.97 -11.88
C SER A 9 27.31 -26.90 -11.35
N GLU A 10 27.64 -25.65 -11.62
CA GLU A 10 26.70 -24.55 -11.65
C GLU A 10 25.72 -24.84 -12.79
N GLN A 11 24.44 -24.98 -12.49
CA GLN A 11 23.39 -24.77 -13.47
C GLN A 11 22.13 -24.31 -12.76
N GLU A 12 21.70 -23.12 -13.18
CA GLU A 12 20.51 -22.39 -12.80
C GLU A 12 19.27 -23.29 -12.77
N GLU A 13 18.61 -23.37 -11.63
CA GLU A 13 17.16 -23.39 -11.58
C GLU A 13 16.75 -22.43 -10.46
N GLU A 14 16.56 -21.16 -10.82
CA GLU A 14 15.70 -20.28 -10.02
C GLU A 14 14.34 -20.99 -9.93
N GLU A 15 14.09 -21.67 -8.82
CA GLU A 15 12.75 -22.16 -8.46
C GLU A 15 11.86 -20.92 -8.29
N THR A 16 11.33 -20.43 -9.41
CA THR A 16 10.19 -19.52 -9.44
C THR A 16 9.02 -20.30 -8.87
N THR A 17 8.92 -20.28 -7.54
CA THR A 17 7.76 -20.82 -6.83
C THR A 17 6.56 -19.98 -7.24
N ILE A 18 5.82 -20.44 -8.25
CA ILE A 18 4.55 -19.86 -8.67
C ILE A 18 3.56 -20.07 -7.53
N LYS A 19 3.52 -19.12 -6.59
CA LYS A 19 2.50 -19.05 -5.55
C LYS A 19 1.19 -18.67 -6.24
N THR A 20 0.45 -19.67 -6.70
CA THR A 20 -0.92 -19.49 -7.17
C THR A 20 -1.78 -19.03 -5.99
N ARG A 21 -1.92 -17.71 -5.82
CA ARG A 21 -2.88 -17.15 -4.87
C ARG A 21 -4.26 -17.49 -5.39
N LYS A 22 -5.03 -18.25 -4.62
CA LYS A 22 -6.46 -18.45 -4.86
C LYS A 22 -7.10 -17.07 -4.94
N GLN A 23 -7.59 -16.67 -6.13
CA GLN A 23 -8.40 -15.47 -6.26
C GLN A 23 -9.60 -15.64 -5.34
N LEU A 24 -9.58 -14.94 -4.21
CA LEU A 24 -10.77 -14.74 -3.41
C LEU A 24 -11.74 -13.96 -4.30
N GLY A 25 -13.01 -14.36 -4.31
CA GLY A 25 -14.02 -13.66 -5.09
C GLY A 25 -14.03 -12.17 -4.72
N ASN A 26 -14.34 -11.30 -5.69
CA ASN A 26 -14.39 -9.86 -5.46
C ASN A 26 -15.31 -9.55 -4.28
N VAL A 27 -14.73 -9.19 -3.13
CA VAL A 27 -15.46 -8.69 -1.99
C VAL A 27 -15.75 -7.23 -2.29
N THR A 28 -17.02 -6.91 -2.54
CA THR A 28 -17.46 -5.51 -2.60
C THR A 28 -17.47 -4.98 -1.18
N VAL A 29 -16.47 -4.18 -0.84
CA VAL A 29 -16.41 -3.47 0.43
C VAL A 29 -17.04 -2.10 0.26
N ASP A 30 -17.78 -1.67 1.28
CA ASP A 30 -18.45 -0.36 1.27
C ASP A 30 -17.44 0.78 1.21
N GLU A 31 -17.84 1.92 0.66
CA GLU A 31 -16.99 3.10 0.50
C GLU A 31 -16.52 3.63 1.86
N ALA A 32 -17.39 3.57 2.88
CA ALA A 32 -17.08 3.96 4.25
C ALA A 32 -15.94 3.12 4.87
N PHE A 33 -15.80 1.85 4.46
CA PHE A 33 -14.70 1.01 4.93
C PHE A 33 -13.35 1.52 4.43
N TRP A 34 -13.27 1.90 3.15
CA TRP A 34 -12.05 2.44 2.58
C TRP A 34 -11.69 3.80 3.19
N THR A 35 -12.68 4.66 3.40
CA THR A 35 -12.49 5.92 4.13
C THR A 35 -11.90 5.67 5.53
N GLY A 36 -12.46 4.70 6.27
CA GLY A 36 -11.98 4.35 7.60
C GLY A 36 -10.57 3.75 7.60
N MET A 37 -10.23 2.93 6.60
CA MET A 37 -8.87 2.38 6.45
C MET A 37 -7.84 3.46 6.14
N ILE A 38 -8.17 4.40 5.24
CA ILE A 38 -7.29 5.52 4.89
C ILE A 38 -7.05 6.42 6.10
N ALA A 39 -8.12 6.75 6.83
CA ALA A 39 -8.06 7.56 8.03
C ALA A 39 -7.23 6.92 9.16
N ARG A 40 -7.49 5.66 9.49
CA ARG A 40 -6.89 4.98 10.67
C ARG A 40 -5.56 4.31 10.39
N SER A 41 -5.19 4.14 9.13
CA SER A 41 -3.95 3.49 8.73
C SER A 41 -3.34 4.23 7.53
N PRO A 42 -2.88 5.47 7.76
CA PRO A 42 -2.37 6.33 6.68
C PRO A 42 -1.11 5.75 6.03
N ASP A 43 -0.21 5.13 6.80
CA ASP A 43 1.00 4.48 6.28
C ASP A 43 0.66 3.37 5.26
N TRP A 44 -0.29 2.51 5.63
CA TRP A 44 -0.80 1.46 4.75
C TRP A 44 -1.46 2.04 3.49
N ALA A 45 -2.20 3.13 3.64
CA ALA A 45 -2.88 3.77 2.51
C ALA A 45 -1.88 4.36 1.51
N MET A 46 -0.80 4.99 1.98
CA MET A 46 0.25 5.51 1.10
C MET A 46 1.04 4.38 0.43
N GLU A 47 1.38 3.30 1.15
CA GLU A 47 1.99 2.11 0.54
C GLU A 47 1.07 1.49 -0.53
N ALA A 48 -0.23 1.44 -0.27
CA ALA A 48 -1.22 0.97 -1.23
C ALA A 48 -1.31 1.89 -2.44
N ALA A 49 -1.15 3.21 -2.27
CA ALA A 49 -1.09 4.18 -3.36
C ALA A 49 0.17 4.00 -4.22
N LEU A 50 1.33 3.73 -3.61
CA LEU A 50 2.58 3.42 -4.35
C LEU A 50 2.47 2.14 -5.18
N CYS A 51 1.76 1.14 -4.67
CA CYS A 51 1.55 -0.13 -5.36
C CYS A 51 0.35 -0.13 -6.31
N ALA A 52 -0.42 0.96 -6.34
CA ALA A 52 -1.63 1.03 -7.13
C ALA A 52 -1.32 1.44 -8.57
N ASP A 53 -1.71 0.57 -9.51
CA ASP A 53 -1.64 0.91 -10.94
C ASP A 53 -2.82 1.79 -11.38
N GLY A 54 -2.58 2.61 -12.40
CA GLY A 54 -3.61 3.37 -13.10
C GLY A 54 -4.03 4.65 -12.38
N ASN A 55 -5.22 4.66 -11.76
CA ASN A 55 -5.77 5.80 -11.03
C ASN A 55 -6.03 5.48 -9.54
N GLY A 56 -5.56 4.32 -9.05
CA GLY A 56 -5.79 3.92 -7.66
C GLY A 56 -5.03 4.80 -6.67
N ASP A 57 -3.83 5.22 -7.04
CA ASP A 57 -3.01 6.22 -6.34
C ASP A 57 -3.81 7.52 -6.10
N LYS A 58 -4.36 8.10 -7.18
CA LYS A 58 -5.13 9.35 -7.14
C LYS A 58 -6.42 9.19 -6.34
N ALA A 59 -7.07 8.04 -6.44
CA ALA A 59 -8.29 7.77 -5.69
C ALA A 59 -8.02 7.75 -4.17
N ILE A 60 -6.90 7.15 -3.74
CA ILE A 60 -6.50 7.12 -2.33
C ILE A 60 -6.15 8.53 -1.84
N ILE A 61 -5.33 9.27 -2.59
CA ILE A 61 -4.93 10.64 -2.21
C ILE A 61 -6.10 11.61 -2.21
N GLN A 62 -6.97 11.54 -3.23
CA GLN A 62 -8.18 12.35 -3.26
C GLN A 62 -9.04 12.07 -2.03
N ARG A 63 -9.21 10.79 -1.67
CA ARG A 63 -10.01 10.42 -0.50
C ARG A 63 -9.38 10.88 0.81
N ALA A 64 -8.05 10.81 0.94
CA ALA A 64 -7.33 11.35 2.08
C ALA A 64 -7.54 12.87 2.21
N ASN A 65 -7.47 13.62 1.11
CA ASN A 65 -7.76 15.05 1.12
C ASN A 65 -9.22 15.36 1.45
N GLU A 66 -10.18 14.60 0.92
CA GLU A 66 -11.60 14.74 1.29
C GLU A 66 -11.82 14.51 2.79
N ILE A 67 -11.11 13.55 3.39
CA ILE A 67 -11.13 13.31 4.83
C ILE A 67 -10.57 14.52 5.59
N LEU A 68 -9.52 15.17 5.11
CA LEU A 68 -8.89 16.34 5.75
C LEU A 68 -9.68 17.65 5.56
N ASP A 69 -10.35 17.84 4.42
CA ASP A 69 -11.03 19.09 4.05
C ASP A 69 -12.49 19.17 4.54
N THR A 70 -13.15 18.03 4.79
CA THR A 70 -14.59 18.03 5.09
C THR A 70 -14.84 18.08 6.59
N ASP A 71 -15.40 19.18 7.11
CA ASP A 71 -15.91 19.32 8.50
C ASP A 71 -16.95 18.24 8.88
N GLU A 72 -17.52 17.57 7.88
CA GLU A 72 -18.46 16.45 7.99
C GLU A 72 -17.71 15.11 7.85
N HIS A 73 -16.82 14.81 8.80
CA HIS A 73 -16.15 13.52 8.79
C HIS A 73 -17.18 12.41 9.06
N ASN A 74 -17.33 11.47 8.13
CA ASN A 74 -17.96 10.17 8.43
C ASN A 74 -17.06 9.29 9.34
N VAL A 75 -15.90 9.80 9.73
CA VAL A 75 -14.90 9.14 10.57
C VAL A 75 -14.41 10.15 11.60
N ASP A 76 -14.80 9.99 12.86
CA ASP A 76 -14.16 10.74 13.96
C ASP A 76 -12.67 10.37 14.00
N LEU A 77 -11.83 11.33 13.62
CA LEU A 77 -10.36 11.23 13.66
C LEU A 77 -9.85 11.99 14.87
N ASP A 78 -8.94 11.36 15.62
CA ASP A 78 -8.20 12.08 16.64
C ASP A 78 -7.26 13.11 15.97
N PRO A 79 -6.99 14.28 16.61
CA PRO A 79 -6.12 15.31 16.02
C PRO A 79 -4.71 14.79 15.66
N ASP A 80 -4.22 13.79 16.40
CA ASP A 80 -2.94 13.15 16.12
C ASP A 80 -2.99 12.25 14.88
N GLU A 81 -4.13 11.62 14.61
CA GLU A 81 -4.35 10.79 13.42
C GLU A 81 -4.55 11.67 12.18
N GLU A 82 -5.30 12.76 12.31
CA GLU A 82 -5.46 13.77 11.24
C GLU A 82 -4.11 14.37 10.85
N LYS A 83 -3.29 14.73 11.85
CA LYS A 83 -1.95 15.25 11.62
C LYS A 83 -1.07 14.24 10.89
N ARG A 84 -1.08 12.97 11.30
CA ARG A 84 -0.34 11.89 10.63
C ARG A 84 -0.80 11.67 9.19
N LEU A 85 -2.11 11.68 8.96
CA LEU A 85 -2.66 11.56 7.61
C LEU A 85 -2.15 12.69 6.72
N ARG A 86 -2.12 13.93 7.23
CA ARG A 86 -1.62 15.09 6.49
C ARG A 86 -0.12 14.99 6.19
N GLU A 87 0.70 14.65 7.18
CA GLU A 87 2.15 14.47 6.99
C GLU A 87 2.45 13.40 5.92
N ASN A 88 1.76 12.26 5.98
CA ASN A 88 1.93 11.16 5.02
C ASN A 88 1.48 11.53 3.60
N VAL A 89 0.39 12.29 3.46
CA VAL A 89 -0.07 12.77 2.14
C VAL A 89 0.91 13.78 1.56
N GLU A 90 1.43 14.70 2.38
CA GLU A 90 2.43 15.69 1.95
C GLU A 90 3.75 15.00 1.52
N GLU A 91 4.24 14.03 2.30
CA GLU A 91 5.42 13.23 1.98
C GLU A 91 5.24 12.46 0.67
N PHE A 92 4.11 11.77 0.50
CA PHE A 92 3.80 11.04 -0.73
C PHE A 92 3.77 11.97 -1.96
N ILE A 93 3.13 13.13 -1.84
CA ILE A 93 3.04 14.11 -2.94
C ILE A 93 4.44 14.64 -3.29
N GLN A 94 5.28 14.89 -2.28
CA GLN A 94 6.63 15.40 -2.48
C GLN A 94 7.51 14.36 -3.19
N ASP A 95 7.52 13.12 -2.71
CA ASP A 95 8.31 12.03 -3.30
C ASP A 95 7.85 11.70 -4.73
N TYR A 96 6.54 11.77 -5.00
CA TYR A 96 5.98 11.40 -6.30
C TYR A 96 6.02 12.51 -7.37
N LEU A 97 6.10 13.79 -6.97
CA LEU A 97 6.24 14.92 -7.91
C LEU A 97 7.70 15.32 -8.20
N GLU A 98 8.65 14.89 -7.36
CA GLU A 98 10.08 15.19 -7.52
C GLU A 98 10.84 14.16 -8.39
N GLU A 99 10.22 13.03 -8.79
CA GLU A 99 10.70 12.09 -9.82
C GLU A 99 10.29 12.48 -11.26
#